data_AF-A0A2E9IIE4-F1
#
_entry.id   AF-A0A2E9IIE4-F1
#
_cell.length_a   1.000
_cell.length_b   1.000
_cell.length_c   1.000
_cell.angle_alpha   90.00
_cell.angle_beta   90.00
_cell.angle_gamma   90.00
#
_symmetry.space_group_name_H-M   'P 1'
#
loop_
_entity.id
_entity.type
_entity.pdbx_description
1 polymer ?
#
loop_
_entity_poly.entity_id
_entity_poly.type
_entity_poly.pdbx_seq_one_letter_code
_entity_poly.pdbx_strand_id
1 'polypeptide(L)'
;MPHIVTSACVDHKYQDCVNVCPVEAFREVANYLVIDPDECIDCAACAPECPVDAIFSDVDIPDEEEEWIQRNEDESVDAEIAEGDSPVLGD
;
A
#
# COMPACT_ATOMS: atom_id res chain seq x y z
N MET A 1 -3.40 12.53 -6.20
CA MET A 1 -4.30 11.84 -5.26
C MET A 1 -3.59 10.59 -4.76
N PRO A 2 -3.89 10.07 -3.56
CA PRO A 2 -3.10 8.98 -3.01
C PRO A 2 -3.33 7.68 -3.79
N HIS A 3 -2.30 6.83 -3.76
CA HIS A 3 -2.45 5.43 -4.13
C HIS A 3 -2.90 4.64 -2.91
N ILE A 4 -3.65 3.56 -3.13
CA ILE A 4 -4.34 2.77 -2.12
C ILE A 4 -3.90 1.32 -2.26
N VAL A 5 -3.46 0.70 -1.16
CA VAL A 5 -3.26 -0.76 -1.10
C VAL A 5 -4.60 -1.42 -0.81
N THR A 6 -4.95 -2.47 -1.55
CA THR A 6 -6.25 -3.15 -1.47
C THR A 6 -6.14 -4.58 -0.94
N SER A 7 -7.27 -5.30 -0.90
CA SER A 7 -7.38 -6.63 -0.32
C SER A 7 -6.40 -7.66 -0.88
N ALA A 8 -5.96 -7.51 -2.13
CA ALA A 8 -5.01 -8.43 -2.76
C ALA A 8 -3.62 -8.45 -2.08
N CYS A 9 -3.26 -7.42 -1.30
CA CYS A 9 -2.01 -7.41 -0.53
C CYS A 9 -2.05 -8.31 0.71
N VAL A 10 -3.25 -8.56 1.25
CA VAL A 10 -3.48 -9.34 2.47
C VAL A 10 -2.89 -10.73 2.35
N ASP A 11 -2.12 -11.11 3.36
CA ASP A 11 -1.40 -12.39 3.45
C ASP A 11 -0.34 -12.62 2.35
N HIS A 12 -0.05 -11.61 1.52
CA HIS A 12 1.02 -11.68 0.51
C HIS A 12 2.22 -10.82 0.88
N LYS A 13 1.99 -9.52 1.13
CA LYS A 13 3.00 -8.57 1.64
C LYS A 13 4.41 -8.71 0.97
N TYR A 14 4.47 -8.63 -0.36
CA TYR A 14 5.73 -8.78 -1.13
C TYR A 14 6.76 -7.66 -0.91
N GLN A 15 6.31 -6.45 -0.56
CA GLN A 15 7.12 -5.27 -0.23
C GLN A 15 7.97 -4.66 -1.37
N ASP A 16 7.89 -5.13 -2.62
CA ASP A 16 8.60 -4.50 -3.76
C ASP A 16 8.24 -3.01 -3.95
N CYS A 17 6.99 -2.65 -3.68
CA CYS A 17 6.48 -1.28 -3.73
C CYS A 17 7.17 -0.32 -2.75
N VAL A 18 7.70 -0.83 -1.62
CA VAL A 18 8.41 -0.02 -0.62
C VAL A 18 9.70 0.55 -1.19
N ASN A 19 10.45 -0.27 -1.93
CA ASN A 19 11.77 0.10 -2.48
C ASN A 19 11.72 1.21 -3.54
N VAL A 20 10.55 1.42 -4.15
CA VAL A 20 10.37 2.43 -5.21
C VAL A 20 9.64 3.67 -4.74
N CYS A 21 9.14 3.70 -3.49
CA CYS A 21 8.45 4.86 -2.94
C CYS A 21 9.45 5.97 -2.59
N PRO A 22 9.43 7.13 -3.27
CA PRO A 22 10.43 8.18 -3.07
C PRO A 22 10.25 8.98 -1.77
N VAL A 23 9.14 8.76 -1.06
CA VAL A 23 8.69 9.52 0.11
C VAL A 23 8.33 8.63 1.30
N GLU A 24 8.67 7.34 1.24
CA GLU A 24 8.49 6.39 2.36
C GLU A 24 7.04 6.30 2.90
N ALA A 25 6.05 6.58 2.04
CA ALA A 25 4.63 6.63 2.42
C ALA A 25 4.01 5.27 2.80
N PHE A 26 4.73 4.15 2.67
CA PHE A 26 4.18 2.84 3.05
C PHE A 26 4.30 2.63 4.55
N ARG A 27 3.22 2.14 5.16
CA ARG A 27 3.18 1.75 6.56
C ARG A 27 2.96 0.25 6.71
N GLU A 28 3.60 -0.30 7.72
CA GLU A 28 3.52 -1.71 8.07
C GLU A 28 2.40 -1.94 9.08
N VAL A 29 1.44 -2.78 8.67
CA VAL A 29 0.36 -3.27 9.52
C VAL A 29 0.48 -4.79 9.64
N ALA A 30 -0.56 -5.46 10.15
CA ALA A 30 -0.51 -6.87 10.53
C ALA A 30 0.07 -7.80 9.44
N ASN A 31 -0.67 -8.02 8.36
CA ASN A 31 -0.34 -8.99 7.30
C ASN A 31 -0.42 -8.39 5.88
N TYR A 32 -0.37 -7.06 5.77
CA TYR A 32 -0.34 -6.29 4.52
C TYR A 32 0.35 -4.94 4.78
N LEU A 33 0.37 -4.08 3.77
CA LEU A 33 0.84 -2.70 3.85
C LEU A 33 -0.33 -1.75 3.62
N VAL A 34 -0.22 -0.53 4.14
CA VAL A 34 -1.09 0.59 3.75
C VAL A 34 -0.24 1.75 3.26
N ILE A 35 -0.83 2.65 2.47
CA ILE A 35 -0.19 3.89 2.03
C ILE A 35 -0.77 5.04 2.85
N ASP A 36 0.10 5.83 3.48
CA ASP A 36 -0.25 7.09 4.12
C ASP A 36 -0.65 8.11 3.03
N PRO A 37 -1.93 8.54 2.98
CA PRO A 37 -2.40 9.42 1.93
C PRO A 37 -1.85 10.85 2.05
N ASP A 38 -1.42 11.28 3.24
CA ASP A 38 -0.85 12.60 3.47
C ASP A 38 0.61 12.69 3.00
N GLU A 39 1.32 11.55 2.97
CA GLU A 39 2.70 11.47 2.46
C GLU A 39 2.76 11.08 0.97
N CYS A 40 1.76 10.37 0.46
CA CYS A 40 1.73 9.94 -0.94
C CYS A 40 1.72 11.13 -1.91
N ILE A 41 2.71 11.20 -2.79
CA ILE A 41 2.85 12.28 -3.78
C ILE A 41 2.31 11.94 -5.17
N ASP A 42 1.53 10.87 -5.32
CA ASP A 42 0.90 10.49 -6.59
C ASP A 42 1.90 10.28 -7.76
N CYS A 43 3.04 9.63 -7.48
CA CYS A 43 4.07 9.39 -8.49
C CYS A 43 3.85 8.12 -9.33
N ALA A 44 2.91 7.25 -8.92
CA ALA A 44 2.56 5.98 -9.56
C ALA A 44 3.71 4.95 -9.74
N ALA A 45 4.84 5.13 -9.07
CA ALA A 45 5.98 4.21 -9.19
C ALA A 45 5.73 2.85 -8.55
N CYS A 46 4.90 2.77 -7.51
CA CYS A 46 4.67 1.54 -6.74
C CYS A 46 3.70 0.55 -7.38
N ALA A 47 2.69 1.04 -8.12
CA ALA A 47 1.67 0.20 -8.73
C ALA A 47 2.22 -0.91 -9.64
N PRO A 48 3.12 -0.64 -10.62
CA PRO A 48 3.65 -1.68 -11.50
C PRO A 48 4.58 -2.69 -10.80
N GLU A 49 5.05 -2.40 -9.59
CA GLU A 49 5.95 -3.28 -8.85
C GLU A 49 5.20 -4.30 -7.98
N CYS A 50 3.89 -4.13 -7.76
CA CYS A 50 3.12 -5.04 -6.92
C CYS A 50 2.83 -6.36 -7.67
N PRO A 51 3.34 -7.54 -7.22
CA PRO A 51 3.17 -8.80 -7.96
C PRO A 51 1.73 -9.32 -8.05
N VAL A 52 0.84 -8.78 -7.21
CA VAL A 52 -0.57 -9.19 -7.08
C VAL A 52 -1.53 -8.04 -7.43
N ASP A 53 -1.04 -7.01 -8.11
CA ASP A 53 -1.84 -5.87 -8.59
C ASP A 53 -2.71 -5.23 -7.48
N ALA A 54 -2.17 -5.12 -6.27
CA ALA A 54 -2.92 -4.65 -5.10
C ALA A 54 -2.91 -3.12 -4.89
N ILE A 55 -2.41 -2.34 -5.84
CA ILE A 55 -2.21 -0.89 -5.67
C ILE A 55 -2.91 -0.13 -6.78
N PHE A 56 -3.84 0.73 -6.40
CA PHE A 56 -4.67 1.53 -7.31
C PHE A 56 -4.58 3.02 -6.95
N SER A 57 -4.84 3.91 -7.92
CA SER A 57 -5.20 5.29 -7.56
C SER A 57 -6.58 5.29 -6.92
N ASP A 58 -6.80 6.15 -5.93
CA ASP A 58 -8.09 6.33 -5.26
C ASP A 58 -9.30 6.60 -6.20
N VAL A 59 -9.07 7.13 -7.40
CA VAL A 59 -10.13 7.37 -8.41
C VAL A 59 -10.30 6.27 -9.46
N ASP A 60 -9.33 5.35 -9.54
CA ASP A 60 -9.35 4.22 -10.47
C ASP A 60 -9.45 2.88 -9.71
N ILE A 61 -9.78 2.94 -8.42
CA ILE A 61 -9.99 1.77 -7.57
C ILE A 61 -11.28 1.05 -7.97
N PRO A 62 -11.31 -0.30 -7.99
CA PRO A 62 -12.54 -1.05 -8.20
C PRO A 62 -13.60 -0.75 -7.13
N ASP A 63 -14.88 -0.68 -7.51
CA ASP A 63 -16.01 -0.40 -6.60
C ASP A 63 -16.02 -1.29 -5.35
N GLU A 64 -15.63 -2.56 -5.50
CA GLU A 64 -15.56 -3.55 -4.40
C GLU A 64 -14.42 -3.30 -3.39
N GLU A 65 -13.45 -2.45 -3.75
CA GLU A 65 -12.28 -2.12 -2.94
C GLU A 65 -12.34 -0.68 -2.38
N GLU A 66 -13.40 0.11 -2.67
CA GLU A 66 -13.52 1.50 -2.22
C GLU A 66 -13.34 1.68 -0.69
N GLU A 67 -13.73 0.69 0.12
CA GLU A 67 -13.55 0.73 1.58
C GLU A 67 -12.07 0.81 2.00
N TRP A 68 -11.15 0.40 1.14
CA TRP A 68 -9.72 0.45 1.40
C TRP A 68 -9.16 1.87 1.38
N ILE A 69 -9.86 2.83 0.77
CA ILE A 69 -9.46 4.25 0.84
C ILE A 69 -9.42 4.69 2.31
N GLN A 70 -10.53 4.53 3.02
CA GLN A 70 -10.61 4.90 4.44
C GLN A 70 -9.69 4.03 5.30
N ARG A 71 -9.55 2.74 4.94
CA ARG A 71 -8.67 1.83 5.68
C ARG A 71 -7.21 2.26 5.63
N ASN A 72 -6.73 2.69 4.46
CA ASN A 72 -5.35 3.16 4.31
C ASN A 72 -5.11 4.43 5.15
N GLU A 73 -6.07 5.36 5.15
CA GLU A 73 -6.03 6.57 5.99
C GLU A 73 -6.04 6.24 7.49
N ASP A 74 -6.98 5.40 7.95
CA ASP A 74 -7.16 5.12 9.37
C ASP A 74 -5.99 4.32 9.96
N GLU A 75 -5.46 3.36 9.20
CA GLU A 75 -4.41 2.47 9.69
C GLU A 75 -3.00 3.06 9.52
N SER A 76 -2.80 4.11 8.70
CA SER A 76 -1.48 4.73 8.52
C SER A 76 -1.04 5.63 9.68
N VAL A 77 -1.99 6.19 10.45
CA VAL A 77 -1.73 7.24 11.46
C VAL A 77 -0.71 6.84 12.52
N ASP A 78 -0.80 5.61 13.02
CA ASP A 78 0.03 5.09 14.12
C ASP A 78 0.91 3.90 13.69
N ALA A 79 0.89 3.53 12.41
CA ALA A 79 1.66 2.41 11.90
C ALA A 79 3.12 2.79 11.63
N GLU A 80 4.03 1.83 11.80
CA GLU A 80 5.45 2.03 11.56
C GLU A 80 5.72 2.16 10.05
N ILE A 81 6.77 2.89 9.67
CA ILE A 81 7.20 2.96 8.27
C ILE A 81 7.62 1.56 7.82
N ALA A 82 7.13 1.11 6.67
CA ALA A 82 7.57 -0.14 6.07
C ALA A 82 8.98 0.05 5.48
N GLU A 83 9.97 -0.65 6.00
CA GLU A 83 11.37 -0.56 5.53
C GLU A 83 11.71 -1.60 4.45
N GLY A 84 10.81 -2.55 4.18
CA GLY A 84 11.03 -3.63 3.20
C GLY A 84 11.84 -4.82 3.73
N ASP A 85 12.09 -4.85 5.04
CA ASP A 85 12.88 -5.89 5.72
C ASP A 85 12.02 -6.98 6.38
N SER A 86 10.68 -6.86 6.33
CA SER A 86 9.78 -7.84 6.92
C SER A 86 9.62 -9.08 6.01
N PRO A 87 9.30 -10.26 6.56
CA PRO A 87 9.09 -11.44 5.73
C PRO A 87 7.92 -11.25 4.75
N VAL A 88 8.16 -11.62 3.48
CA VAL A 88 7.09 -11.86 2.51
C VAL A 88 6.20 -12.99 3.01
N LEU A 89 4.88 -12.81 2.90
CA LEU A 89 3.88 -13.77 3.39
C LEU A 89 3.25 -14.61 2.26
N GLY A 90 3.36 -14.15 1.01
CA GLY A 90 2.87 -14.84 -0.17
C GLY A 90 3.77 -16.00 -0.61
N ASP A 91 3.14 -17.05 -1.12
CA ASP A 91 3.80 -18.25 -1.67
C ASP A 91 4.38 -18.04 -3.09
#